data_AF-A0A0F9B7P8-F1
#
_entry.id   AF-A0A0F9B7P8-F1
#
_cell.length_a   1.000
_cell.length_b   1.000
_cell.length_c   1.000
_cell.angle_alpha   90.00
_cell.angle_beta   90.00
_cell.angle_gamma   90.00
#
_symmetry.space_group_name_H-M   'P 1'
#
loop_
_entity.id
_entity.type
_entity.pdbx_description
1 polymer ?
#
loop_
_entity_poly.entity_id
_entity_poly.type
_entity_poly.pdbx_seq_one_letter_code
_entity_poly.pdbx_strand_id
1 'polypeptide(L)'
;MSSKDPFGDLPEFEDWLPVATAKFLELRGITRQPLSDNSVQMQKQLREVEAWQGTVSTMLAEATSYLAIEEERSSQYYHQDEGPGDRKRRVKSETEKERRILGLIQGQVDAIKNRLILGENLNRSNSERNRNNT
;
A
#
# COMPACT_ATOMS: atom_id res chain seq x y z
N MET A 1 5.85 -4.09 -34.99
CA MET A 1 5.40 -4.81 -33.78
C MET A 1 5.28 -3.77 -32.69
N SER A 2 4.05 -3.40 -32.32
CA SER A 2 3.81 -2.43 -31.25
C SER A 2 4.13 -3.12 -29.93
N SER A 3 5.21 -2.70 -29.28
CA SER A 3 5.48 -3.01 -27.88
C SER A 3 4.29 -2.45 -27.10
N LYS A 4 3.33 -3.31 -26.75
CA LYS A 4 2.34 -2.98 -25.74
C LYS A 4 3.13 -2.87 -24.44
N ASP A 5 3.46 -1.63 -24.09
CA ASP A 5 3.99 -1.29 -22.79
C ASP A 5 3.07 -1.96 -21.74
N PRO A 6 3.55 -2.95 -20.97
CA PRO A 6 2.73 -3.62 -19.97
C PRO A 6 2.28 -2.66 -18.85
N PHE A 7 2.83 -1.44 -18.84
CA PHE A 7 2.54 -0.37 -17.89
C PHE A 7 1.66 0.74 -18.48
N GLY A 8 1.09 0.53 -19.67
CA GLY A 8 0.30 1.54 -20.41
C GLY A 8 -0.71 2.29 -19.54
N ASP A 9 -0.59 3.62 -19.60
CA ASP A 9 -1.38 4.67 -18.93
C ASP A 9 -1.03 5.03 -17.47
N LEU A 10 0.13 4.62 -16.93
CA LEU A 10 0.62 5.24 -15.70
C LEU A 10 1.04 6.71 -15.95
N PRO A 11 0.62 7.67 -15.10
CA PRO A 11 1.17 9.02 -15.13
C PRO A 11 2.68 9.00 -14.80
N GLU A 12 3.36 10.11 -15.03
CA GLU A 12 4.74 10.24 -14.55
C GLU A 12 4.78 10.10 -13.03
N PHE A 13 5.85 9.49 -12.50
CA PHE A 13 5.97 9.21 -11.07
C PHE A 13 5.85 10.47 -10.21
N GLU A 14 6.43 11.58 -10.69
CA GLU A 14 6.39 12.88 -10.00
C GLU A 14 4.99 13.51 -10.00
N ASP A 15 4.14 13.18 -10.96
CA ASP A 15 2.74 13.62 -11.01
C ASP A 15 1.84 12.73 -10.12
N TRP A 16 2.15 11.43 -10.06
CA TRP A 16 1.44 10.47 -9.23
C TRP A 16 1.72 10.66 -7.73
N LEU A 17 2.98 10.92 -7.37
CA LEU A 17 3.44 10.93 -5.98
C LEU A 17 2.67 11.91 -5.08
N PRO A 18 2.34 13.15 -5.49
CA PRO A 18 1.49 14.05 -4.71
C PRO A 18 0.10 13.48 -4.44
N VAL A 19 -0.54 12.86 -5.44
CA VAL A 19 -1.86 12.25 -5.32
C VAL A 19 -1.83 11.06 -4.37
N ALA A 20 -0.83 10.19 -4.53
CA ALA A 20 -0.60 9.05 -3.65
C ALA A 20 -0.34 9.50 -2.19
N THR A 21 0.43 10.58 -2.01
CA THR A 21 0.73 11.15 -0.69
C THR A 21 -0.53 11.69 -0.02
N ALA A 22 -1.39 12.41 -0.74
CA ALA A 22 -2.65 12.91 -0.19
C ALA A 22 -3.55 11.76 0.30
N LYS A 23 -3.74 10.73 -0.55
CA LYS A 23 -4.50 9.52 -0.20
C LYS A 23 -3.90 8.78 1.00
N PHE A 24 -2.57 8.68 1.06
CA PHE A 24 -1.86 8.07 2.18
C PHE A 24 -2.13 8.82 3.49
N LEU A 25 -2.09 10.15 3.49
CA LEU A 25 -2.34 10.96 4.68
C LEU A 25 -3.78 10.82 5.18
N GLU A 26 -4.74 10.80 4.27
CA GLU A 26 -6.16 10.58 4.59
C GLU A 26 -6.39 9.23 5.24
N LEU A 27 -5.89 8.15 4.61
CA LEU A 27 -5.97 6.81 5.15
C LEU A 27 -5.29 6.66 6.50
N ARG A 28 -4.11 7.27 6.67
CA ARG A 28 -3.38 7.28 7.94
C ARG A 28 -4.20 7.97 9.03
N GLY A 29 -4.99 8.99 8.69
CA GLY A 29 -5.93 9.63 9.60
C GLY A 29 -6.98 8.64 10.11
N ILE A 30 -7.62 7.90 9.21
CA ILE A 30 -8.69 6.94 9.52
C ILE A 30 -8.15 5.76 10.34
N THR A 31 -7.04 5.15 9.89
CA THR A 31 -6.47 3.95 10.52
C THR A 31 -5.91 4.19 11.91
N ARG A 32 -5.58 5.45 12.26
CA ARG A 32 -5.09 5.85 13.58
C ARG A 32 -6.19 6.16 14.59
N GLN A 33 -7.43 6.33 14.17
CA GLN A 33 -8.51 6.54 15.12
C GLN A 33 -8.74 5.26 15.94
N PRO A 34 -9.00 5.35 17.25
CA PRO A 34 -9.40 4.16 18.01
C PRO A 34 -10.74 3.61 17.47
N LEU A 35 -10.91 2.29 17.52
CA LEU A 35 -12.22 1.68 17.28
C LEU A 35 -13.15 2.04 18.45
N SER A 36 -14.39 2.34 18.13
CA SER A 36 -15.43 2.64 19.11
C SER A 36 -15.84 1.39 19.90
N ASP A 37 -16.11 1.55 21.20
CA ASP A 37 -16.71 0.50 22.03
C ASP A 37 -18.20 0.27 21.71
N ASN A 38 -18.87 1.28 21.14
CA ASN A 38 -20.22 1.13 20.60
C ASN A 38 -20.18 0.33 19.29
N SER A 39 -20.93 -0.77 19.24
CA SER A 39 -20.92 -1.73 18.12
C SER A 39 -21.40 -1.13 16.79
N VAL A 40 -22.43 -0.29 16.80
CA VAL A 40 -22.97 0.36 15.59
C VAL A 40 -21.93 1.33 15.02
N GLN A 41 -21.31 2.14 15.88
CA GLN A 41 -20.28 3.08 15.47
C GLN A 41 -18.99 2.37 15.03
N MET A 42 -18.59 1.28 15.69
CA MET A 42 -17.46 0.44 15.28
C MET A 42 -17.69 -0.14 13.88
N GLN A 43 -18.87 -0.70 13.61
CA GLN A 43 -19.20 -1.22 12.28
C GLN A 43 -19.15 -0.13 11.20
N LYS A 44 -19.60 1.09 11.51
CA LYS A 44 -19.46 2.22 10.60
C LYS A 44 -17.98 2.55 10.30
N GLN A 45 -17.14 2.59 11.33
CA GLN A 45 -15.69 2.82 11.18
C GLN A 45 -15.01 1.71 10.38
N LEU A 46 -15.40 0.45 10.56
CA LEU A 46 -14.84 -0.68 9.82
C LEU A 46 -15.23 -0.64 8.34
N ARG A 47 -16.48 -0.29 8.01
CA ARG A 47 -16.92 -0.10 6.61
C ARG A 47 -16.19 1.05 5.92
N GLU A 48 -15.93 2.12 6.65
CA GLU A 48 -15.15 3.25 6.13
C GLU A 48 -13.72 2.79 5.78
N VAL A 49 -13.08 2.02 6.66
CA VAL A 49 -11.76 1.43 6.41
C VAL A 49 -11.79 0.44 5.23
N GLU A 50 -12.82 -0.40 5.15
CA GLU A 50 -13.00 -1.38 4.07
C GLU A 50 -13.13 -0.69 2.69
N ALA A 51 -13.84 0.44 2.62
CA ALA A 51 -13.99 1.21 1.39
C ALA A 51 -12.64 1.68 0.80
N TRP A 52 -11.60 1.82 1.64
CA TRP A 52 -10.24 2.18 1.21
C TRP A 52 -9.42 1.03 0.66
N GLN A 53 -9.85 -0.23 0.83
CA GLN A 53 -9.08 -1.40 0.42
C GLN A 53 -8.78 -1.40 -1.09
N GLY A 54 -9.77 -1.04 -1.91
CA GLY A 54 -9.59 -0.91 -3.36
C GLY A 54 -8.54 0.13 -3.72
N THR A 55 -8.69 1.35 -3.19
CA THR A 55 -7.76 2.47 -3.42
C THR A 55 -6.33 2.13 -3.05
N VAL A 56 -6.12 1.50 -1.89
CA VAL A 56 -4.79 1.14 -1.40
C VAL A 56 -4.18 -0.02 -2.18
N SER A 57 -5.00 -0.96 -2.65
CA SER A 57 -4.53 -2.05 -3.51
C SER A 57 -4.09 -1.52 -4.88
N THR A 58 -4.82 -0.53 -5.43
CA THR A 58 -4.42 0.18 -6.65
C THR A 58 -3.11 0.93 -6.43
N MET A 59 -2.97 1.71 -5.35
CA MET A 59 -1.73 2.41 -5.03
C MET A 59 -0.54 1.45 -4.88
N LEU A 60 -0.76 0.27 -4.31
CA LEU A 60 0.27 -0.77 -4.19
C LEU A 60 0.70 -1.29 -5.56
N ALA A 61 -0.27 -1.55 -6.44
CA ALA A 61 0.01 -2.01 -7.80
C ALA A 61 0.80 -0.94 -8.58
N GLU A 62 0.36 0.32 -8.53
CA GLU A 62 1.05 1.46 -9.15
C GLU A 62 2.49 1.61 -8.64
N ALA A 63 2.70 1.60 -7.31
CA ALA A 63 4.04 1.67 -6.71
C ALA A 63 4.94 0.50 -7.11
N THR A 64 4.37 -0.70 -7.25
CA THR A 64 5.09 -1.89 -7.72
C THR A 64 5.53 -1.71 -9.18
N SER A 65 4.65 -1.17 -10.02
CA SER A 65 4.96 -0.87 -11.41
C SER A 65 6.06 0.19 -11.55
N TYR A 66 5.99 1.30 -10.81
CA TYR A 66 7.06 2.32 -10.82
C TYR A 66 8.41 1.75 -10.40
N LEU A 67 8.44 0.92 -9.35
CA LEU A 67 9.68 0.26 -8.95
C LEU A 67 10.22 -0.65 -10.07
N ALA A 68 9.37 -1.43 -10.73
CA ALA A 68 9.79 -2.31 -11.82
C ALA A 68 10.37 -1.53 -13.00
N ILE A 69 9.72 -0.43 -13.39
CA ILE A 69 10.18 0.46 -14.47
C ILE A 69 11.55 1.05 -14.14
N GLU A 70 11.73 1.59 -12.93
CA GLU A 70 13.00 2.20 -12.54
C GLU A 70 14.11 1.16 -12.30
N GLU A 71 13.79 -0.04 -11.81
CA GLU A 71 14.75 -1.15 -11.75
C GLU A 71 15.22 -1.57 -13.15
N GLU A 72 14.30 -1.68 -14.10
CA GLU A 72 14.63 -1.98 -15.50
C GLU A 72 15.52 -0.88 -16.10
N ARG A 73 15.12 0.39 -15.96
CA ARG A 73 15.90 1.55 -16.44
C ARG A 73 17.30 1.60 -15.85
N SER A 74 17.41 1.42 -14.52
CA SER A 74 18.68 1.39 -13.79
C SER A 74 19.58 0.23 -14.25
N SER A 75 18.98 -0.92 -14.59
CA SER A 75 19.72 -2.12 -15.02
C SER A 75 20.32 -2.02 -16.42
N GLN A 76 19.76 -1.16 -17.28
CA GLN A 76 20.22 -0.96 -18.66
C GLN A 76 21.53 -0.15 -18.75
N TYR A 77 21.86 0.63 -17.72
CA TYR A 77 23.15 1.30 -17.62
C TYR A 77 24.25 0.29 -17.27
N TYR A 78 25.01 -0.14 -18.28
CA TYR A 78 26.10 -1.09 -18.15
C TYR A 78 27.45 -0.36 -18.03
N HIS A 79 28.15 -0.55 -16.91
CA HIS A 79 29.57 -0.22 -16.81
C HIS A 79 30.39 -1.47 -17.17
N GLN A 80 31.37 -1.32 -18.08
CA GLN A 80 32.11 -2.45 -18.68
C GLN A 80 32.78 -3.40 -17.67
N ASP A 81 33.12 -2.89 -16.48
CA ASP A 81 33.80 -3.64 -15.43
C ASP A 81 32.91 -3.98 -14.21
N GLU A 82 31.59 -3.73 -14.30
CA GLU A 82 30.69 -3.93 -13.17
C GLU A 82 30.28 -5.40 -13.00
N GLY A 83 30.72 -6.00 -11.88
CA GLY A 83 30.30 -7.34 -11.49
C GLY A 83 28.81 -7.41 -11.13
N PRO A 84 28.19 -8.61 -11.16
CA PRO A 84 26.76 -8.77 -10.85
C PRO A 84 26.35 -8.25 -9.46
N GLY A 85 27.25 -8.37 -8.49
CA GLY A 85 27.03 -7.88 -7.13
C GLY A 85 26.98 -6.35 -7.04
N ASP A 86 27.87 -5.68 -7.77
CA ASP A 86 27.96 -4.21 -7.80
C ASP A 86 26.76 -3.63 -8.54
N ARG A 87 26.37 -4.23 -9.68
CA ARG A 87 25.13 -3.88 -10.39
C ARG A 87 23.92 -3.94 -9.50
N LYS A 88 23.76 -5.03 -8.74
CA LYS A 88 22.61 -5.19 -7.83
C LYS A 88 22.60 -4.10 -6.75
N ARG A 89 23.77 -3.72 -6.22
CA ARG A 89 23.88 -2.64 -5.22
C ARG A 89 23.53 -1.29 -5.82
N ARG A 90 24.04 -1.00 -7.02
CA ARG A 90 23.76 0.24 -7.75
C ARG A 90 22.28 0.38 -8.07
N VAL A 91 21.67 -0.62 -8.72
CA VAL A 91 20.22 -0.62 -9.02
C VAL A 91 19.40 -0.44 -7.75
N LYS A 92 19.77 -1.11 -6.64
CA LYS A 92 19.08 -0.93 -5.36
C LYS A 92 19.23 0.50 -4.80
N SER A 93 20.39 1.12 -4.98
CA SER A 93 20.66 2.50 -4.54
C SER A 93 19.91 3.52 -5.39
N GLU A 94 19.84 3.31 -6.70
CA GLU A 94 19.14 4.19 -7.65
C GLU A 94 17.62 4.13 -7.46
N THR A 95 17.09 2.96 -7.09
CA THR A 95 15.65 2.72 -6.86
C THR A 95 15.20 2.86 -5.39
N GLU A 96 16.02 3.49 -4.53
CA GLU A 96 15.72 3.55 -3.09
C GLU A 96 14.42 4.32 -2.80
N LYS A 97 14.14 5.38 -3.56
CA LYS A 97 12.94 6.23 -3.38
C LYS A 97 11.67 5.42 -3.62
N GLU A 98 11.61 4.68 -4.72
CA GLU A 98 10.48 3.87 -5.15
C GLU A 98 10.26 2.72 -4.15
N ARG A 99 11.34 2.05 -3.73
CA ARG A 99 11.29 1.01 -2.69
C ARG A 99 10.73 1.52 -1.37
N ARG A 100 11.14 2.72 -0.96
CA ARG A 100 10.66 3.33 0.29
C ARG A 100 9.17 3.62 0.20
N ILE A 101 8.71 4.15 -0.91
CA ILE A 101 7.28 4.43 -1.14
C ILE A 101 6.47 3.14 -1.19
N LEU A 102 6.94 2.12 -1.90
CA LEU A 102 6.33 0.79 -1.91
C LEU A 102 6.20 0.22 -0.50
N GLY A 103 7.27 0.29 0.31
CA GLY A 103 7.24 -0.17 1.70
C GLY A 103 6.24 0.59 2.58
N LEU A 104 6.10 1.90 2.38
CA LEU A 104 5.09 2.70 3.10
C LEU A 104 3.67 2.29 2.72
N ILE A 105 3.40 2.06 1.44
CA ILE A 105 2.08 1.64 0.95
C ILE A 105 1.76 0.21 1.42
N GLN A 106 2.72 -0.72 1.36
CA GLN A 106 2.57 -2.06 1.94
C GLN A 106 2.20 -2.01 3.42
N GLY A 107 2.88 -1.15 4.20
CA GLY A 107 2.53 -0.94 5.61
C GLY A 107 1.09 -0.46 5.82
N GLN A 108 0.53 0.33 4.90
CA GLN A 108 -0.88 0.74 4.98
C GLN A 108 -1.86 -0.39 4.61
N VAL A 109 -1.53 -1.20 3.60
CA VAL A 109 -2.30 -2.40 3.24
C VAL A 109 -2.42 -3.30 4.47
N ASP A 110 -1.32 -3.55 5.15
CA ASP A 110 -1.27 -4.40 6.33
C ASP A 110 -2.00 -3.77 7.52
N ALA A 111 -1.89 -2.45 7.71
CA ALA A 111 -2.65 -1.73 8.74
C ALA A 111 -4.17 -1.85 8.53
N ILE A 112 -4.66 -1.73 7.29
CA ILE A 112 -6.09 -1.92 6.96
C ILE A 112 -6.50 -3.36 7.29
N LYS A 113 -5.78 -4.36 6.77
CA LYS A 113 -6.09 -5.77 6.99
C LYS A 113 -6.15 -6.10 8.48
N ASN A 114 -5.14 -5.69 9.23
CA ASN A 114 -5.08 -5.93 10.68
C ASN A 114 -6.25 -5.27 11.41
N ARG A 115 -6.61 -4.04 11.03
CA ARG A 115 -7.74 -3.33 11.63
C ARG A 115 -9.07 -4.01 11.37
N LEU A 116 -9.31 -4.49 10.15
CA LEU A 116 -10.52 -5.24 9.80
C LEU A 116 -10.60 -6.56 10.58
N ILE A 117 -9.51 -7.33 10.63
CA ILE A 117 -9.44 -8.59 11.38
C ILE A 117 -9.72 -8.37 12.88
N LEU A 118 -9.08 -7.35 13.48
CA LEU A 118 -9.29 -7.02 14.90
C LEU A 118 -10.73 -6.57 15.15
N GLY A 119 -11.30 -5.76 14.25
CA GLY A 119 -12.68 -5.30 14.32
C GLY A 119 -13.70 -6.44 14.26
N GLU A 120 -13.50 -7.40 13.35
CA GLU A 120 -14.34 -8.59 13.24
C GLU A 120 -14.28 -9.47 14.49
N ASN A 121 -13.07 -9.69 15.02
CA ASN A 121 -12.88 -10.45 16.25
C ASN A 121 -13.60 -9.82 17.44
N LEU A 122 -13.46 -8.50 17.61
CA LEU A 122 -14.16 -7.75 18.67
C LEU A 122 -15.68 -7.82 18.51
N ASN A 123 -16.18 -7.70 17.28
CA ASN A 123 -17.61 -7.76 16.99
C ASN A 123 -18.20 -9.16 17.32
N ARG A 124 -17.44 -10.23 17.03
CA ARG A 124 -17.83 -11.60 17.38
C ARG A 124 -17.88 -11.78 18.90
N SER A 125 -16.83 -11.37 19.62
CA SER A 125 -16.78 -11.49 21.08
C SER A 125 -17.86 -10.68 21.80
N ASN A 126 -18.20 -9.49 21.31
CA ASN A 126 -19.29 -8.68 21.87
C ASN A 126 -20.66 -9.33 21.63
N SER A 127 -20.85 -9.95 20.47
CA SER A 127 -22.09 -10.67 20.15
C SER A 127 -22.28 -11.92 21.02
N GLU A 128 -21.21 -12.66 21.30
CA GLU A 128 -21.22 -13.83 22.19
C GLU A 128 -21.48 -13.45 23.65
N ARG A 129 -20.88 -12.35 24.14
CA ARG A 129 -21.16 -11.84 25.50
C ARG A 129 -22.61 -11.42 25.69
N ASN A 130 -23.21 -10.76 24.70
CA ASN A 130 -24.61 -10.35 24.78
C ASN A 130 -25.57 -11.54 24.79
N ARG A 131 -25.24 -12.65 24.10
CA ARG A 131 -26.06 -13.87 24.10
C ARG A 131 -26.04 -14.60 25.45
N ASN A 132 -24.91 -14.60 26.15
CA ASN A 132 -24.76 -15.30 27.42
C ASN A 132 -25.34 -14.53 28.63
N ASN A 133 -25.75 -13.26 28.43
CA ASN A 133 -26.33 -12.39 29.46
C ASN A 133 -27.86 -12.19 29.30
N THR A 134 -28.49 -12.90 28.35
CA THR A 134 -29.95 -13.00 28.15
C THR A 134 -30.42 -14.40 28.49
#